data_AF-A0A2A2K8X1-F1
#
_entry.id   AF-A0A2A2K8X1-F1
#
_cell.length_a   1.000
_cell.length_b   1.000
_cell.length_c   1.000
_cell.angle_alpha   90.00
_cell.angle_beta   90.00
_cell.angle_gamma   90.00
#
_symmetry.space_group_name_H-M   'P 1'
#
loop_
_entity.id
_entity.type
_entity.pdbx_description
1 polymer ?
#
loop_
_entity_poly.entity_id
_entity_poly.type
_entity_poly.pdbx_seq_one_letter_code
_entity_poly.pdbx_strand_id
1 'polypeptide(L)'
;MFIFLALTILPLVLSQEIQPIGGFQNNGGFGSQNGFSSGINSGLGSSPFGNQNQMTYEAKGRLMCGLNFADKVRVVMFDYNNRTTYTYGEAVTDVIGSFTIRGTSQSSFGNSNGMMPYLSISHNCNADGRGISNSRVREGMNEWLKCMQNGSKEYIGDPNETWGNIWRPVKTCEVLPFMQKLPIGDFSNSDETKRSIIPESDEPSVIITLGIGHDVKAEVAIKEKLPEDSKFYGADPMQETNEKLYTEIGGVYFPFAVGAGSGMHTASVLKNGSMTEYYNKNVVHIDLVYFLKSIIRENFIDDLWMDAEGAEYDLMPYFYNGGQFDQAGITICQFNMEAHNADSTMKATFHKFIVRILEDGRYAFFRPVKGAHYRLYFLNFAHPKCVEKYIIQTIKEKEQ
;
A
#
# COMPACT_ATOMS: atom_id res chain seq x y z
N MET A 1 4.69 -35.82 14.89
CA MET A 1 4.67 -36.38 13.52
C MET A 1 5.63 -35.54 12.69
N PHE A 2 6.74 -36.11 12.24
CA PHE A 2 7.75 -35.40 11.44
C PHE A 2 7.20 -35.17 10.02
N ILE A 3 7.10 -33.92 9.59
CA ILE A 3 6.81 -33.57 8.20
C ILE A 3 8.07 -32.90 7.66
N PHE A 4 8.70 -33.56 6.70
CA PHE A 4 9.64 -32.96 5.76
C PHE A 4 8.87 -31.91 4.95
N LEU A 5 9.32 -30.66 4.97
CA LEU A 5 8.93 -29.68 3.96
C LEU A 5 10.17 -29.34 3.12
N ALA A 6 10.20 -29.87 1.91
CA ALA A 6 10.99 -29.31 0.83
C ALA A 6 10.37 -27.95 0.47
N LEU A 7 11.07 -26.86 0.79
CA LEU A 7 10.73 -25.55 0.23
C LEU A 7 11.29 -25.46 -1.19
N THR A 8 10.42 -25.63 -2.18
CA THR A 8 10.60 -25.01 -3.49
C THR A 8 10.58 -23.50 -3.31
N ILE A 9 11.74 -22.87 -3.45
CA ILE A 9 11.89 -21.42 -3.49
C ILE A 9 11.67 -20.96 -4.95
N LEU A 10 10.59 -20.22 -5.18
CA LEU A 10 10.45 -19.20 -6.22
C LEU A 10 9.85 -17.96 -5.54
N PRO A 11 10.25 -16.76 -5.95
CA PRO A 11 10.99 -15.84 -5.09
C PRO A 11 10.07 -15.09 -4.13
N LEU A 12 10.34 -15.19 -2.82
CA LEU A 12 10.17 -14.03 -1.96
C LEU A 12 11.08 -12.94 -2.52
N VAL A 13 10.52 -11.78 -2.80
CA VAL A 13 11.30 -10.56 -2.96
C VAL A 13 11.86 -10.23 -1.56
N LEU A 14 12.97 -10.88 -1.23
CA LEU A 14 13.88 -10.39 -0.22
C LEU A 14 14.54 -9.15 -0.81
N SER A 15 14.31 -7.99 -0.20
CA SER A 15 15.35 -6.97 -0.14
C SER A 15 16.47 -7.55 0.73
N GLN A 16 17.35 -8.29 0.08
CA GLN A 16 18.46 -8.99 0.71
C GLN A 16 19.69 -8.08 0.61
N GLU A 17 20.04 -7.42 1.70
CA GLU A 17 21.41 -6.99 1.93
C GLU A 17 21.93 -7.70 3.19
N ILE A 18 22.53 -8.86 2.98
CA ILE A 18 23.45 -9.45 3.96
C ILE A 18 24.83 -8.95 3.54
N GLN A 19 25.22 -7.78 4.04
CA GLN A 19 26.53 -7.19 3.76
C GLN A 19 27.52 -7.56 4.89
N PRO A 20 28.68 -8.15 4.57
CA PRO A 20 29.78 -8.23 5.53
C PRO A 20 30.36 -6.84 5.75
N ILE A 21 30.35 -6.34 7.00
CA ILE A 21 31.03 -5.09 7.36
C ILE A 21 32.46 -5.43 7.78
N GLY A 22 33.43 -5.26 6.86
CA GLY A 22 34.86 -5.40 7.12
C GLY A 22 35.70 -4.71 6.03
N GLY A 23 36.65 -3.84 6.42
CA GLY A 23 37.30 -2.85 5.57
C GLY A 23 38.17 -3.37 4.42
N PHE A 24 38.17 -2.62 3.32
CA PHE A 24 38.99 -2.83 2.12
C PHE A 24 40.41 -2.24 2.27
N GLN A 25 41.42 -3.02 1.84
CA GLN A 25 42.59 -2.50 1.11
C GLN A 25 42.77 -3.31 -0.19
N ASN A 26 43.07 -2.58 -1.26
CA ASN A 26 43.06 -2.98 -2.66
C ASN A 26 44.38 -3.62 -3.12
N ASN A 27 44.33 -4.67 -3.96
CA ASN A 27 45.11 -4.79 -5.20
C ASN A 27 44.69 -6.01 -6.03
N GLY A 28 44.68 -5.85 -7.36
CA GLY A 28 43.92 -6.66 -8.32
C GLY A 28 44.67 -7.78 -9.07
N GLY A 29 44.03 -8.29 -10.13
CA GLY A 29 44.64 -9.23 -11.09
C GLY A 29 43.65 -10.22 -11.75
N PHE A 30 43.48 -10.09 -13.07
CA PHE A 30 42.61 -10.84 -13.99
C PHE A 30 42.98 -12.33 -14.22
N GLY A 31 42.00 -13.18 -14.57
CA GLY A 31 42.20 -14.46 -15.30
C GLY A 31 41.04 -15.46 -15.22
N SER A 32 40.48 -15.84 -16.37
CA SER A 32 39.17 -16.51 -16.60
C SER A 32 39.26 -18.04 -16.85
N GLN A 33 38.30 -18.84 -16.36
CA GLN A 33 37.31 -19.60 -17.18
C GLN A 33 36.37 -20.53 -16.37
N ASN A 34 35.07 -20.22 -16.47
CA ASN A 34 33.84 -21.03 -16.60
C ASN A 34 33.64 -22.37 -15.85
N GLY A 35 32.71 -22.31 -14.88
CA GLY A 35 31.92 -23.41 -14.32
C GLY A 35 31.23 -22.95 -13.03
N PHE A 36 29.94 -22.58 -13.07
CA PHE A 36 29.28 -21.85 -11.97
C PHE A 36 29.02 -22.72 -10.72
N SER A 37 30.05 -22.74 -9.88
CA SER A 37 30.07 -23.05 -8.44
C SER A 37 30.69 -21.80 -7.79
N SER A 38 29.99 -21.11 -6.91
CA SER A 38 30.61 -19.99 -6.17
C SER A 38 31.15 -20.45 -4.82
N GLY A 39 32.04 -21.44 -4.86
CA GLY A 39 33.05 -21.63 -3.83
C GLY A 39 34.28 -20.82 -4.21
N ILE A 40 34.64 -19.82 -3.41
CA ILE A 40 35.91 -19.10 -3.59
C ILE A 40 36.95 -19.75 -2.70
N ASN A 41 37.93 -20.38 -3.35
CA ASN A 41 39.12 -20.93 -2.76
C ASN A 41 40.30 -20.03 -3.14
N SER A 42 40.94 -19.39 -2.17
CA SER A 42 42.27 -18.78 -2.25
C SER A 42 42.85 -18.84 -0.83
N GLY A 43 44.09 -19.19 -0.54
CA GLY A 43 45.33 -19.36 -1.29
C GLY A 43 46.41 -19.14 -0.23
N LEU A 44 47.18 -20.18 0.09
CA LEU A 44 48.15 -20.20 1.20
C LEU A 44 49.21 -19.10 1.06
N GLY A 45 49.22 -18.17 2.01
CA GLY A 45 50.36 -17.31 2.34
C GLY A 45 50.65 -17.45 3.83
N SER A 46 51.68 -18.21 4.18
CA SER A 46 52.12 -18.43 5.55
C SER A 46 52.77 -17.17 6.13
N SER A 47 52.14 -16.56 7.13
CA SER A 47 52.81 -15.71 8.13
C SER A 47 52.43 -16.23 9.52
N PRO A 48 53.40 -16.41 10.44
CA PRO A 48 53.10 -16.80 11.81
C PRO A 48 52.60 -15.57 12.57
N PHE A 49 51.69 -15.80 13.54
CA PHE A 49 51.13 -14.86 14.52
C PHE A 49 49.82 -14.12 14.14
N GLY A 50 48.72 -14.67 14.66
CA GLY A 50 47.58 -13.94 15.24
C GLY A 50 46.53 -13.35 14.29
N ASN A 51 45.30 -13.90 14.31
CA ASN A 51 44.05 -13.12 14.43
C ASN A 51 42.82 -14.03 14.48
N GLN A 52 41.92 -13.75 15.44
CA GLN A 52 40.59 -14.36 15.53
C GLN A 52 39.70 -13.75 14.44
N ASN A 53 39.22 -14.55 13.49
CA ASN A 53 38.26 -14.07 12.48
C ASN A 53 36.85 -14.06 13.08
N GLN A 54 36.42 -12.91 13.62
CA GLN A 54 35.03 -12.69 14.01
C GLN A 54 34.21 -12.23 12.81
N MET A 55 33.13 -12.92 12.46
CA MET A 55 32.17 -12.45 11.46
C MET A 55 30.86 -12.04 12.13
N THR A 56 30.35 -10.86 11.79
CA THR A 56 29.09 -10.33 12.30
C THR A 56 28.01 -10.41 11.24
N TYR A 57 26.85 -10.91 11.62
CA TYR A 57 25.65 -11.03 10.81
C TYR A 57 24.58 -10.08 11.34
N GLU A 58 23.84 -9.47 10.43
CA GLU A 58 22.63 -8.72 10.74
C GLU A 58 21.49 -9.27 9.87
N ALA A 59 20.34 -9.54 10.47
CA ALA A 59 19.12 -9.83 9.74
C ALA A 59 18.02 -8.88 10.20
N LYS A 60 17.33 -8.30 9.23
CA LYS A 60 16.20 -7.40 9.41
C LYS A 60 15.04 -7.95 8.62
N GLY A 61 13.84 -7.82 9.15
CA GLY A 61 12.66 -8.28 8.44
C GLY A 61 11.39 -7.86 9.13
N ARG A 62 10.27 -8.26 8.51
CA ARG A 62 8.94 -8.04 9.04
C ARG A 62 8.14 -9.34 8.92
N LEU A 63 7.56 -9.79 10.03
CA LEU A 63 6.74 -10.99 10.08
C LEU A 63 5.26 -10.65 9.99
N MET A 64 4.54 -11.41 9.17
CA MET A 64 3.09 -11.33 9.06
C MET A 64 2.47 -12.69 9.33
N CYS A 65 1.36 -12.70 10.06
CA CYS A 65 0.50 -13.84 10.27
C CYS A 65 -0.83 -13.58 9.55
N GLY A 66 -0.94 -14.09 8.31
CA GLY A 66 -2.00 -13.66 7.39
C GLY A 66 -1.82 -12.19 6.99
N LEU A 67 -2.84 -11.36 7.27
CA LEU A 67 -2.83 -9.90 7.06
C LEU A 67 -2.45 -9.11 8.32
N ASN A 68 -2.28 -9.77 9.46
CA ASN A 68 -1.88 -9.12 10.69
C ASN A 68 -0.35 -9.12 10.80
N PHE A 69 0.21 -8.01 11.27
CA PHE A 69 1.59 -8.02 11.72
C PHE A 69 1.75 -8.99 12.88
N ALA A 70 2.79 -9.81 12.82
CA ALA A 70 3.04 -10.80 13.84
C ALA A 70 3.75 -10.11 15.01
N ASP A 71 2.98 -9.56 15.95
CA ASP A 71 3.46 -8.93 17.19
C ASP A 71 4.02 -9.97 18.17
N LYS A 72 5.09 -9.62 18.89
CA LYS A 72 5.70 -10.45 19.95
C LYS A 72 6.12 -11.85 19.51
N VAL A 73 6.50 -12.00 18.25
CA VAL A 73 7.04 -13.25 17.70
C VAL A 73 8.55 -13.30 17.96
N ARG A 74 8.98 -14.42 18.54
CA ARG A 74 10.39 -14.69 18.82
C ARG A 74 11.12 -15.12 17.56
N VAL A 75 12.19 -14.40 17.22
CA VAL A 75 13.08 -14.67 16.10
C VAL A 75 14.50 -14.93 16.63
N VAL A 76 15.06 -16.08 16.32
CA VAL A 76 16.39 -16.50 16.79
C VAL A 76 17.31 -16.71 15.61
N MET A 77 18.50 -16.10 15.67
CA MET A 77 19.57 -16.38 14.73
C MET A 77 20.50 -17.41 15.34
N PHE A 78 20.68 -18.52 14.64
CA PHE A 78 21.50 -19.62 15.12
C PHE A 78 22.30 -20.26 13.99
N ASP A 79 23.31 -21.03 14.36
CA ASP A 79 24.04 -21.92 13.47
C ASP A 79 24.02 -23.34 14.06
N TYR A 80 24.15 -24.32 13.18
CA TYR A 80 24.17 -25.72 13.54
C TYR A 80 25.42 -26.36 12.96
N ASN A 81 26.32 -26.81 13.84
CA ASN A 81 27.27 -27.85 13.46
C ASN A 81 26.72 -29.20 13.92
N ASN A 82 27.15 -30.30 13.29
CA ASN A 82 26.69 -31.68 13.55
C ASN A 82 26.72 -32.17 15.03
N ARG A 83 27.09 -31.33 16.00
CA ARG A 83 27.16 -31.64 17.43
C ARG A 83 26.48 -30.60 18.33
N THR A 84 26.27 -29.36 17.89
CA THR A 84 25.85 -28.24 18.75
C THR A 84 25.19 -27.12 17.96
N THR A 85 24.10 -26.59 18.51
CA THR A 85 23.44 -25.37 18.04
C THR A 85 24.03 -24.17 18.74
N TYR A 86 24.47 -23.15 18.00
CA TYR A 86 24.98 -21.90 18.54
C TYR A 86 24.00 -20.78 18.24
N THR A 87 23.45 -20.15 19.26
CA THR A 87 22.60 -18.96 19.09
C THR A 87 23.48 -17.72 19.05
N TYR A 88 23.39 -16.94 17.97
CA TYR A 88 24.12 -15.68 17.85
C TYR A 88 23.34 -14.48 18.38
N GLY A 89 22.02 -14.55 18.35
CA GLY A 89 21.16 -13.47 18.82
C GLY A 89 19.71 -13.89 18.87
N GLU A 90 18.91 -13.02 19.46
CA GLU A 90 17.47 -13.13 19.53
C GLU A 90 16.84 -11.75 19.37
N ALA A 91 15.70 -11.68 18.70
CA ALA A 91 14.85 -10.52 18.62
C ALA A 91 13.40 -10.93 18.85
N VAL A 92 12.61 -9.97 19.29
CA VAL A 92 11.15 -10.08 19.36
C VAL A 92 10.59 -9.03 18.41
N THR A 93 9.63 -9.41 17.58
CA THR A 93 8.99 -8.48 16.67
C THR A 93 8.20 -7.41 17.42
N ASP A 94 8.18 -6.20 16.89
CA ASP A 94 7.32 -5.11 17.36
C ASP A 94 5.86 -5.25 16.87
N VAL A 95 5.02 -4.27 17.22
CA VAL A 95 3.59 -4.22 16.87
C VAL A 95 3.31 -4.19 15.36
N ILE A 96 4.31 -3.83 14.55
CA ILE A 96 4.24 -3.88 13.08
C ILE A 96 5.02 -5.06 12.51
N GLY A 97 5.36 -6.04 13.35
CA GLY A 97 6.00 -7.30 12.97
C GLY A 97 7.49 -7.14 12.64
N SER A 98 8.08 -5.98 12.83
CA SER A 98 9.47 -5.71 12.43
C SER A 98 10.44 -6.29 13.46
N PHE A 99 11.54 -6.86 12.99
CA PHE A 99 12.64 -7.32 13.83
C PHE A 99 13.99 -6.89 13.25
N THR A 100 14.95 -6.69 14.13
CA THR A 100 16.37 -6.57 13.80
C THR A 100 17.14 -7.45 14.76
N ILE A 101 17.96 -8.34 14.22
CA ILE A 101 18.80 -9.24 14.98
C ILE A 101 20.23 -9.12 14.48
N ARG A 102 21.16 -8.96 15.42
CA ARG A 102 22.60 -8.87 15.13
C ARG A 102 23.33 -9.89 15.97
N GLY A 103 24.21 -10.64 15.35
CA GLY A 103 24.95 -11.71 16.01
C GLY A 103 26.37 -11.81 15.49
N THR A 104 27.33 -12.01 16.38
CA THR A 104 28.74 -12.16 16.01
C THR A 104 29.21 -13.59 16.29
N SER A 105 29.70 -14.25 15.25
CA SER A 105 30.37 -15.54 15.38
C SER A 105 31.77 -15.33 15.96
N GLN A 106 32.11 -16.10 17.00
CA GLN A 106 33.48 -16.22 17.50
C GLN A 106 34.05 -17.54 16.99
N SER A 107 34.99 -17.47 16.05
CA SER A 107 35.70 -18.66 15.58
C SER A 107 36.76 -19.06 16.60
N SER A 108 36.39 -19.95 17.54
CA SER A 108 37.37 -20.62 18.41
C SER A 108 37.85 -21.96 17.83
N PHE A 109 37.32 -22.40 16.68
CA PHE A 109 37.63 -23.70 16.11
C PHE A 109 37.94 -23.56 14.62
N GLY A 110 39.20 -23.82 14.27
CA GLY A 110 39.78 -23.66 12.93
C GLY A 110 39.24 -24.63 11.89
N ASN A 111 37.94 -24.58 11.59
CA ASN A 111 37.38 -25.26 10.42
C ASN A 111 36.82 -24.21 9.46
N SER A 112 37.50 -24.06 8.34
CA SER A 112 37.28 -23.08 7.27
C SER A 112 36.10 -23.40 6.36
N ASN A 113 35.05 -24.06 6.86
CA ASN A 113 33.84 -24.32 6.08
C ASN A 113 32.77 -23.31 6.51
N GLY A 114 32.41 -22.42 5.58
CA GLY A 114 31.54 -21.26 5.80
C GLY A 114 30.32 -21.55 6.68
N MET A 115 30.28 -20.85 7.81
CA MET A 115 29.14 -20.83 8.73
C MET A 115 27.99 -20.08 8.06
N MET A 116 26.81 -20.68 7.94
CA MET A 116 25.61 -20.06 7.36
C MET A 116 24.56 -19.86 8.46
N PRO A 117 24.27 -18.62 8.89
CA PRO A 117 23.28 -18.37 9.92
C PRO A 117 21.86 -18.70 9.43
N TYR A 118 21.10 -19.40 10.27
CA TYR A 118 19.68 -19.69 10.10
C TYR A 118 18.83 -18.79 11.01
N LEU A 119 17.60 -18.53 10.58
CA LEU A 119 16.58 -17.91 11.43
C LEU A 119 15.53 -18.96 11.82
N SER A 120 15.26 -19.05 13.13
CA SER A 120 14.12 -19.78 13.69
C SER A 120 13.06 -18.80 14.12
N ILE A 121 11.82 -19.00 13.68
CA ILE A 121 10.66 -18.17 14.02
C ILE A 121 9.68 -19.04 14.80
N SER A 122 9.42 -18.69 16.06
CA SER A 122 8.47 -19.42 16.90
C SER A 122 7.15 -18.66 16.96
N HIS A 123 6.12 -19.16 16.29
CA HIS A 123 4.82 -18.49 16.17
C HIS A 123 3.63 -19.42 16.45
N ASN A 124 2.55 -18.86 16.99
CA ASN A 124 1.24 -19.54 17.14
C ASN A 124 0.23 -19.06 16.09
N CYS A 125 0.71 -18.78 14.88
CA CYS A 125 -0.14 -18.33 13.78
C CYS A 125 -1.12 -19.45 13.37
N ASN A 126 -2.37 -19.37 13.83
CA ASN A 126 -3.44 -20.28 13.43
C ASN A 126 -4.04 -19.80 12.09
N ALA A 127 -3.79 -20.57 11.03
CA ALA A 127 -4.51 -20.44 9.77
C ALA A 127 -5.90 -21.11 9.89
N ASP A 128 -6.82 -20.54 10.68
CA ASP A 128 -8.23 -20.94 10.62
C ASP A 128 -8.78 -20.66 9.22
N GLY A 129 -9.77 -21.43 8.75
CA GLY A 129 -10.31 -21.46 7.36
C GLY A 129 -10.65 -20.15 6.64
N ARG A 130 -10.56 -18.99 7.32
CA ARG A 130 -10.28 -17.68 6.72
C ARG A 130 -9.00 -17.66 5.86
N GLY A 131 -8.09 -18.62 6.05
CA GLY A 131 -6.86 -18.79 5.28
C GLY A 131 -7.09 -19.04 3.78
N ILE A 132 -8.18 -19.70 3.38
CA ILE A 132 -8.46 -20.02 1.96
C ILE A 132 -9.10 -18.84 1.23
N SER A 133 -10.04 -18.10 1.86
CA SER A 133 -10.54 -16.85 1.27
C SER A 133 -9.42 -15.81 1.18
N ASN A 134 -8.61 -15.70 2.24
CA ASN A 134 -7.43 -14.82 2.21
C ASN A 134 -6.37 -15.29 1.21
N SER A 135 -6.21 -16.60 0.95
CA SER A 135 -5.30 -17.08 -0.09
C SER A 135 -5.80 -16.71 -1.48
N ARG A 136 -7.09 -16.89 -1.78
CA ARG A 136 -7.71 -16.49 -3.06
C ARG A 136 -7.58 -14.97 -3.29
N VAL A 137 -7.86 -14.15 -2.29
CA VAL A 137 -7.70 -12.69 -2.37
C VAL A 137 -6.24 -12.32 -2.64
N ARG A 138 -5.29 -12.93 -1.92
CA ARG A 138 -3.86 -12.69 -2.10
C ARG A 138 -3.36 -13.14 -3.47
N GLU A 139 -3.82 -14.30 -3.96
CA GLU A 139 -3.51 -14.79 -5.29
C GLU A 139 -4.03 -13.83 -6.37
N GLY A 140 -5.29 -13.39 -6.26
CA GLY A 140 -5.88 -12.41 -7.16
C GLY A 140 -5.12 -11.09 -7.17
N MET A 141 -4.76 -10.56 -5.99
CA MET A 141 -3.95 -9.34 -5.88
C MET A 141 -2.56 -9.51 -6.50
N ASN A 142 -1.88 -10.63 -6.23
CA ASN A 142 -0.58 -10.91 -6.80
C ASN A 142 -0.62 -11.07 -8.33
N GLU A 143 -1.68 -11.67 -8.86
CA GLU A 143 -1.90 -11.80 -10.30
C GLU A 143 -2.11 -10.42 -10.94
N TRP A 144 -2.94 -9.57 -10.32
CA TRP A 144 -3.16 -8.21 -10.76
C TRP A 144 -1.90 -7.36 -10.72
N LEU A 145 -1.11 -7.42 -9.64
CA LEU A 145 0.17 -6.73 -9.53
C LEU A 145 1.14 -7.14 -10.64
N LYS A 146 1.28 -8.46 -10.88
CA LYS A 146 2.11 -8.98 -11.97
C LYS A 146 1.63 -8.51 -13.33
N CYS A 147 0.32 -8.53 -13.56
CA CYS A 147 -0.28 -8.02 -14.79
C CYS A 147 0.03 -6.54 -14.99
N MET A 148 -0.19 -5.71 -13.96
CA MET A 148 0.07 -4.28 -14.01
C MET A 148 1.55 -3.97 -14.23
N GLN A 149 2.43 -4.61 -13.48
CA GLN A 149 3.88 -4.43 -13.63
C GLN A 149 4.36 -4.83 -15.02
N ASN A 150 3.85 -5.92 -15.59
CA ASN A 150 4.20 -6.35 -16.94
C ASN A 150 3.63 -5.42 -18.02
N GLY A 151 2.35 -5.07 -17.92
CA GLY A 151 1.66 -4.22 -18.90
C GLY A 151 2.10 -2.76 -18.85
N SER A 152 2.75 -2.34 -17.77
CA SER A 152 3.20 -0.94 -17.58
C SER A 152 4.70 -0.73 -17.81
N LYS A 153 5.46 -1.77 -18.18
CA LYS A 153 6.94 -1.69 -18.36
C LYS A 153 7.37 -0.58 -19.30
N GLU A 154 6.59 -0.33 -20.35
CA GLU A 154 6.90 0.67 -21.38
C GLU A 154 6.54 2.10 -20.93
N TYR A 155 5.75 2.26 -19.87
CA TYR A 155 5.20 3.56 -19.45
C TYR A 155 5.79 4.06 -18.13
N ILE A 156 6.10 3.17 -17.20
CA ILE A 156 6.61 3.47 -15.86
C ILE A 156 8.06 4.03 -15.87
N GLY A 157 8.70 4.13 -17.02
CA GLY A 157 9.99 4.84 -17.14
C GLY A 157 9.86 6.35 -17.32
N ASP A 158 8.69 6.86 -17.71
CA ASP A 158 8.50 8.26 -18.10
C ASP A 158 7.16 8.84 -17.59
N PRO A 159 7.14 10.04 -16.99
CA PRO A 159 5.92 10.65 -16.50
C PRO A 159 4.85 10.97 -17.56
N ASN A 160 5.25 11.38 -18.76
CA ASN A 160 4.29 11.66 -19.84
C ASN A 160 3.67 10.37 -20.37
N GLU A 161 4.48 9.33 -20.54
CA GLU A 161 4.00 8.01 -20.95
C GLU A 161 3.07 7.41 -19.90
N THR A 162 3.41 7.51 -18.62
CA THR A 162 2.53 7.06 -17.53
C THR A 162 1.17 7.79 -17.59
N TRP A 163 1.19 9.12 -17.67
CA TRP A 163 -0.04 9.92 -17.79
C TRP A 163 -0.83 9.64 -19.07
N GLY A 164 -0.17 9.33 -20.17
CA GLY A 164 -0.83 9.05 -21.45
C GLY A 164 -1.45 7.65 -21.51
N ASN A 165 -0.80 6.66 -20.89
CA ASN A 165 -1.00 5.26 -21.27
C ASN A 165 -1.32 4.30 -20.13
N ILE A 166 -1.22 4.67 -18.84
CA ILE A 166 -1.47 3.73 -17.72
C ILE A 166 -2.88 3.12 -17.72
N TRP A 167 -3.87 3.77 -18.33
CA TRP A 167 -5.25 3.25 -18.44
C TRP A 167 -5.30 1.94 -19.22
N ARG A 168 -4.35 1.70 -20.14
CA ARG A 168 -4.29 0.49 -20.97
C ARG A 168 -4.06 -0.75 -20.10
N PRO A 169 -2.95 -0.87 -19.34
CA PRO A 169 -2.75 -2.01 -18.46
C PRO A 169 -3.84 -2.12 -17.40
N VAL A 170 -4.37 -1.01 -16.87
CA VAL A 170 -5.49 -1.08 -15.91
C VAL A 170 -6.70 -1.81 -16.52
N LYS A 171 -7.15 -1.43 -17.73
CA LYS A 171 -8.26 -2.12 -18.41
C LYS A 171 -7.95 -3.59 -18.68
N THR A 172 -6.72 -3.90 -19.07
CA THR A 172 -6.29 -5.29 -19.32
C THR A 172 -6.23 -6.13 -18.05
N CYS A 173 -5.83 -5.56 -16.92
CA CYS A 173 -5.66 -6.30 -15.67
C CYS A 173 -6.96 -6.36 -14.83
N GLU A 174 -7.89 -5.44 -15.05
CA GLU A 174 -9.21 -5.48 -14.42
C GLU A 174 -10.07 -6.67 -14.89
N VAL A 175 -9.78 -7.23 -16.08
CA VAL A 175 -10.50 -8.40 -16.61
C VAL A 175 -9.95 -9.74 -16.11
N LEU A 176 -8.99 -9.75 -15.18
CA LEU A 176 -8.51 -10.98 -14.58
C LEU A 176 -9.64 -11.72 -13.82
N PRO A 177 -9.63 -13.07 -13.77
CA PRO A 177 -10.76 -13.85 -13.27
C PRO A 177 -11.19 -13.48 -11.84
N PHE A 178 -10.23 -13.19 -10.96
CA PHE A 178 -10.54 -12.73 -9.60
C PHE A 178 -11.12 -11.31 -9.60
N MET A 179 -10.53 -10.39 -10.35
CA MET A 179 -10.90 -8.96 -10.34
C MET A 179 -12.30 -8.73 -10.91
N GLN A 180 -12.72 -9.51 -11.91
CA GLN A 180 -14.09 -9.44 -12.46
C GLN A 180 -15.18 -9.80 -11.46
N LYS A 181 -14.86 -10.55 -10.38
CA LYS A 181 -15.85 -10.91 -9.36
C LYS A 181 -16.22 -9.73 -8.46
N LEU A 182 -15.32 -8.75 -8.30
CA LEU A 182 -15.53 -7.58 -7.46
C LEU A 182 -16.77 -6.80 -7.93
N PRO A 183 -17.78 -6.59 -7.08
CA PRO A 183 -18.99 -5.84 -7.43
C PRO A 183 -18.75 -4.33 -7.36
N ILE A 184 -17.81 -3.82 -8.16
CA ILE A 184 -17.56 -2.37 -8.26
C ILE A 184 -18.78 -1.73 -8.94
N GLY A 185 -19.54 -0.96 -8.16
CA GLY A 185 -20.73 -0.24 -8.60
C GLY A 185 -20.43 1.17 -9.09
N ASP A 186 -21.36 1.70 -9.86
CA ASP A 186 -21.26 2.99 -10.53
C ASP A 186 -22.27 3.98 -9.95
N PHE A 187 -21.79 5.13 -9.49
CA PHE A 187 -22.58 6.19 -8.87
C PHE A 187 -22.30 7.49 -9.64
N SER A 188 -23.26 7.91 -10.46
CA SER A 188 -23.05 9.00 -11.42
C SER A 188 -23.52 10.35 -10.88
N ASN A 189 -22.67 11.35 -11.01
CA ASN A 189 -23.02 12.77 -11.02
C ASN A 189 -23.27 13.21 -12.48
N SER A 190 -23.58 14.49 -12.68
CA SER A 190 -23.79 15.07 -14.02
C SER A 190 -22.57 14.97 -14.94
N ASP A 191 -21.37 15.05 -14.38
CA ASP A 191 -20.11 15.24 -15.07
C ASP A 191 -19.11 14.09 -14.86
N GLU A 192 -19.29 13.29 -13.80
CA GLU A 192 -18.43 12.16 -13.49
C GLU A 192 -19.16 10.93 -12.92
N THR A 193 -18.44 9.82 -12.81
CA THR A 193 -18.92 8.58 -12.17
C THR A 193 -17.95 8.14 -11.09
N LYS A 194 -18.43 8.20 -9.85
CA LYS A 194 -17.75 7.67 -8.67
C LYS A 194 -18.01 6.17 -8.58
N ARG A 195 -17.05 5.43 -8.02
CA ARG A 195 -17.08 3.96 -7.95
C ARG A 195 -16.99 3.49 -6.51
N SER A 196 -17.80 2.50 -6.13
CA SER A 196 -17.75 1.93 -4.78
C SER A 196 -18.19 0.48 -4.79
N ILE A 197 -17.65 -0.32 -3.88
CA ILE A 197 -18.23 -1.61 -3.51
C ILE A 197 -19.14 -1.37 -2.31
N ILE A 198 -20.40 -1.80 -2.42
CA ILE A 198 -21.33 -1.82 -1.29
C ILE A 198 -21.02 -3.04 -0.43
N PRO A 199 -20.91 -2.90 0.90
CA PRO A 199 -20.66 -4.04 1.77
C PRO A 199 -21.97 -4.83 1.99
N GLU A 200 -21.89 -6.16 2.07
CA GLU A 200 -23.01 -7.03 2.45
C GLU A 200 -23.21 -7.09 3.97
N SER A 201 -22.86 -6.00 4.66
CA SER A 201 -22.83 -5.92 6.12
C SER A 201 -23.72 -4.78 6.59
N ASP A 202 -24.47 -5.04 7.65
CA ASP A 202 -25.23 -4.03 8.38
C ASP A 202 -24.32 -3.05 9.16
N GLU A 203 -22.99 -3.23 9.13
CA GLU A 203 -22.08 -2.27 9.74
C GLU A 203 -22.13 -0.93 8.99
N PRO A 204 -22.46 0.19 9.66
CA PRO A 204 -22.43 1.51 9.05
C PRO A 204 -21.10 1.81 8.36
N SER A 205 -21.19 2.59 7.29
CA SER A 205 -20.03 3.04 6.53
C SER A 205 -19.77 4.54 6.74
N VAL A 206 -18.51 4.93 6.71
CA VAL A 206 -18.06 6.32 6.74
C VAL A 206 -17.65 6.74 5.33
N ILE A 207 -18.46 7.62 4.73
CA ILE A 207 -18.27 8.16 3.38
C ILE A 207 -17.83 9.61 3.48
N ILE A 208 -16.77 9.96 2.75
CA ILE A 208 -16.19 11.32 2.76
C ILE A 208 -16.11 11.85 1.33
N THR A 209 -16.65 13.04 1.11
CA THR A 209 -16.53 13.77 -0.16
C THR A 209 -15.68 15.04 0.05
N LEU A 210 -14.57 15.16 -0.67
CA LEU A 210 -13.76 16.36 -0.76
C LEU A 210 -13.99 16.98 -2.14
N GLY A 211 -14.57 18.19 -2.17
CA GLY A 211 -15.07 18.83 -3.39
C GLY A 211 -16.40 18.24 -3.82
N ILE A 212 -17.50 18.96 -3.54
CA ILE A 212 -18.87 18.48 -3.80
C ILE A 212 -19.35 18.91 -5.20
N GLY A 213 -18.88 20.06 -5.70
CA GLY A 213 -19.12 20.47 -7.08
C GLY A 213 -20.60 20.77 -7.43
N HIS A 214 -21.44 21.08 -6.44
CA HIS A 214 -22.88 21.33 -6.59
C HIS A 214 -23.71 20.13 -7.11
N ASP A 215 -23.20 18.90 -7.08
CA ASP A 215 -23.96 17.68 -7.45
C ASP A 215 -23.70 16.53 -6.48
N VAL A 216 -24.76 16.10 -5.79
CA VAL A 216 -24.72 15.03 -4.78
C VAL A 216 -25.46 13.75 -5.22
N LYS A 217 -25.74 13.57 -6.52
CA LYS A 217 -26.49 12.40 -7.01
C LYS A 217 -25.80 11.08 -6.68
N ALA A 218 -24.47 11.03 -6.76
CA ALA A 218 -23.70 9.86 -6.39
C ALA A 218 -23.83 9.55 -4.89
N GLU A 219 -23.77 10.56 -4.03
CA GLU A 219 -23.96 10.46 -2.58
C GLU A 219 -25.37 9.97 -2.23
N VAL A 220 -26.40 10.50 -2.91
CA VAL A 220 -27.79 10.01 -2.76
C VAL A 220 -27.87 8.53 -3.15
N ALA A 221 -27.34 8.18 -4.32
CA ALA A 221 -27.45 6.82 -4.85
C ALA A 221 -26.67 5.77 -4.04
N ILE A 222 -25.54 6.15 -3.41
CA ILE A 222 -24.83 5.24 -2.51
C ILE A 222 -25.54 5.14 -1.15
N LYS A 223 -26.08 6.25 -0.62
CA LYS A 223 -26.83 6.25 0.63
C LYS A 223 -28.01 5.28 0.61
N GLU A 224 -28.74 5.20 -0.50
CA GLU A 224 -29.86 4.27 -0.67
C GLU A 224 -29.46 2.79 -0.57
N LYS A 225 -28.17 2.47 -0.68
CA LYS A 225 -27.63 1.10 -0.65
C LYS A 225 -26.84 0.79 0.62
N LEU A 226 -26.61 1.78 1.48
CA LEU A 226 -25.85 1.62 2.71
C LEU A 226 -26.78 1.53 3.93
N PRO A 227 -26.30 0.96 5.05
CA PRO A 227 -27.03 0.98 6.32
C PRO A 227 -27.43 2.41 6.72
N GLU A 228 -28.61 2.55 7.34
CA GLU A 228 -29.22 3.85 7.67
C GLU A 228 -28.34 4.73 8.57
N ASP A 229 -27.54 4.12 9.43
CA ASP A 229 -26.62 4.79 10.37
C ASP A 229 -25.24 5.09 9.76
N SER A 230 -25.08 4.90 8.44
CA SER A 230 -23.88 5.31 7.70
C SER A 230 -23.71 6.83 7.74
N LYS A 231 -22.46 7.28 7.86
CA LYS A 231 -22.10 8.68 8.05
C LYS A 231 -21.55 9.26 6.77
N PHE A 232 -22.01 10.47 6.45
CA PHE A 232 -21.59 11.22 5.28
C PHE A 232 -20.95 12.53 5.74
N TYR A 233 -19.73 12.79 5.29
CA TYR A 233 -18.98 14.02 5.59
C TYR A 233 -18.52 14.70 4.29
N GLY A 234 -19.00 15.91 4.05
CA GLY A 234 -18.68 16.69 2.85
C GLY A 234 -17.87 17.92 3.22
N ALA A 235 -16.72 18.12 2.57
CA ALA A 235 -15.91 19.32 2.74
C ALA A 235 -15.72 20.05 1.40
N ASP A 236 -16.15 21.31 1.36
CA ASP A 236 -16.04 22.17 0.18
C ASP A 236 -16.03 23.63 0.63
N PRO A 237 -15.19 24.52 0.09
CA PRO A 237 -15.19 25.93 0.46
C PRO A 237 -16.43 26.73 -0.02
N MET A 238 -17.28 26.17 -0.88
CA MET A 238 -18.48 26.81 -1.43
C MET A 238 -19.75 26.44 -0.68
N GLN A 239 -20.11 27.29 0.27
CA GLN A 239 -21.21 27.05 1.21
C GLN A 239 -22.61 27.09 0.58
N GLU A 240 -22.92 28.09 -0.24
CA GLU A 240 -24.31 28.47 -0.56
C GLU A 240 -25.18 27.35 -1.14
N THR A 241 -24.62 26.51 -2.02
CA THR A 241 -25.34 25.38 -2.62
C THR A 241 -25.00 24.06 -1.95
N ASN A 242 -23.72 23.81 -1.65
CA ASN A 242 -23.27 22.51 -1.15
C ASN A 242 -23.77 22.21 0.27
N GLU A 243 -23.86 23.21 1.16
CA GLU A 243 -24.36 22.98 2.52
C GLU A 243 -25.78 22.42 2.48
N LYS A 244 -26.64 23.03 1.66
CA LYS A 244 -28.02 22.60 1.51
C LYS A 244 -28.11 21.18 0.93
N LEU A 245 -27.42 20.92 -0.17
CA LEU A 245 -27.44 19.62 -0.84
C LEU A 245 -26.97 18.50 0.09
N TYR A 246 -25.89 18.73 0.83
CA TYR A 246 -25.30 17.72 1.69
C TYR A 246 -26.10 17.50 2.99
N THR A 247 -26.74 18.56 3.53
CA THR A 247 -27.61 18.43 4.70
C THR A 247 -28.96 17.78 4.36
N GLU A 248 -29.49 17.96 3.14
CA GLU A 248 -30.72 17.30 2.68
C GLU A 248 -30.57 15.77 2.61
N ILE A 249 -29.36 15.26 2.34
CA ILE A 249 -29.05 13.83 2.41
C ILE A 249 -28.70 13.37 3.82
N GLY A 250 -28.84 14.21 4.85
CA GLY A 250 -28.51 13.89 6.24
C GLY A 250 -27.01 13.82 6.54
N GLY A 251 -26.16 14.33 5.65
CA GLY A 251 -24.72 14.44 5.86
C GLY A 251 -24.31 15.68 6.65
N VAL A 252 -23.05 15.71 7.08
CA VAL A 252 -22.44 16.86 7.75
C VAL A 252 -21.55 17.61 6.77
N TYR A 253 -21.83 18.90 6.58
CA TYR A 253 -21.09 19.78 5.69
C TYR A 253 -20.04 20.61 6.43
N PHE A 254 -18.87 20.80 5.82
CA PHE A 254 -17.77 21.61 6.31
C PHE A 254 -17.36 22.68 5.29
N PRO A 255 -17.44 23.99 5.65
CA PRO A 255 -17.21 25.11 4.73
C PRO A 255 -15.72 25.46 4.59
N PHE A 256 -14.88 24.47 4.29
CA PHE A 256 -13.45 24.65 4.05
C PHE A 256 -12.93 23.65 3.02
N ALA A 257 -11.83 24.01 2.36
CA ALA A 257 -11.08 23.08 1.54
C ALA A 257 -10.27 22.13 2.43
N VAL A 258 -9.97 20.94 1.91
CA VAL A 258 -9.11 19.96 2.59
C VAL A 258 -7.90 19.68 1.70
N GLY A 259 -6.71 19.69 2.28
CA GLY A 259 -5.45 19.51 1.55
C GLY A 259 -4.34 18.97 2.44
N ALA A 260 -3.09 19.05 1.98
CA ALA A 260 -1.93 18.52 2.70
C ALA A 260 -1.45 19.39 3.88
N GLY A 261 -2.08 20.53 4.11
CA GLY A 261 -1.70 21.47 5.16
C GLY A 261 -2.84 22.41 5.52
N SER A 262 -2.78 22.91 6.76
CA SER A 262 -3.74 23.90 7.25
C SER A 262 -3.24 25.33 7.03
N GLY A 263 -4.11 26.21 6.55
CA GLY A 263 -3.75 27.61 6.30
C GLY A 263 -4.74 28.33 5.39
N MET A 264 -4.41 29.57 5.04
CA MET A 264 -5.14 30.32 4.02
C MET A 264 -4.43 30.09 2.68
N HIS A 265 -5.09 29.39 1.75
CA HIS A 265 -4.52 29.10 0.43
C HIS A 265 -5.53 29.45 -0.66
N THR A 266 -5.01 29.63 -1.88
CA THR A 266 -5.84 29.85 -3.06
C THR A 266 -6.36 28.51 -3.57
N ALA A 267 -7.68 28.38 -3.70
CA ALA A 267 -8.34 27.26 -4.35
C ALA A 267 -9.09 27.72 -5.60
N SER A 268 -9.18 26.86 -6.59
CA SER A 268 -10.12 27.01 -7.71
C SER A 268 -11.50 26.60 -7.21
N VAL A 269 -12.50 27.48 -7.34
CA VAL A 269 -13.86 27.22 -6.85
C VAL A 269 -14.90 27.49 -7.93
N LEU A 270 -15.94 26.66 -7.97
CA LEU A 270 -17.03 26.79 -8.94
C LEU A 270 -17.86 28.05 -8.62
N LYS A 271 -18.08 28.89 -9.64
CA LYS A 271 -18.87 30.10 -9.49
C LYS A 271 -20.35 29.77 -9.31
N ASN A 272 -20.99 30.40 -8.31
CA ASN A 272 -22.41 30.20 -8.08
C ASN A 272 -23.24 30.57 -9.33
N GLY A 273 -24.22 29.71 -9.65
CA GLY A 273 -25.05 29.82 -10.86
C GLY A 273 -24.37 29.39 -12.16
N SER A 274 -23.11 28.93 -12.11
CA SER A 274 -22.39 28.35 -13.25
C SER A 274 -22.23 26.84 -13.10
N MET A 275 -22.17 26.15 -14.24
CA MET A 275 -21.85 24.71 -14.30
C MET A 275 -20.42 24.44 -14.79
N THR A 276 -19.67 25.48 -15.18
CA THR A 276 -18.35 25.31 -15.84
C THR A 276 -17.34 26.41 -15.51
N GLU A 277 -17.76 27.53 -14.89
CA GLU A 277 -16.88 28.68 -14.65
C GLU A 277 -16.26 28.60 -13.26
N TYR A 278 -14.94 28.50 -13.21
CA TYR A 278 -14.16 28.47 -11.98
C TYR A 278 -13.35 29.76 -11.80
N TYR A 279 -13.12 30.15 -10.55
CA TYR A 279 -12.27 31.28 -10.22
C TYR A 279 -11.42 30.99 -8.98
N ASN A 280 -10.27 31.65 -8.89
CA ASN A 280 -9.37 31.52 -7.75
C ASN A 280 -9.88 32.34 -6.57
N LYS A 281 -10.03 31.69 -5.41
CA LYS A 281 -10.45 32.32 -4.16
C LYS A 281 -9.54 31.88 -3.02
N ASN A 282 -9.18 32.82 -2.14
CA ASN A 282 -8.50 32.46 -0.90
C ASN A 282 -9.52 31.85 0.07
N VAL A 283 -9.26 30.61 0.47
CA VAL A 283 -10.13 29.83 1.35
C VAL A 283 -9.30 29.21 2.46
N VAL A 284 -9.98 28.82 3.53
CA VAL A 284 -9.35 28.05 4.59
C VAL A 284 -9.14 26.64 4.07
N HIS A 285 -7.90 26.17 4.12
CA HIS A 285 -7.57 24.75 3.96
C HIS A 285 -7.33 24.14 5.34
N ILE A 286 -7.79 22.91 5.50
CA ILE A 286 -7.52 22.08 6.67
C ILE A 286 -6.72 20.86 6.22
N ASP A 287 -5.68 20.50 6.97
CA ASP A 287 -4.94 19.26 6.75
C ASP A 287 -5.88 18.05 6.84
N LEU A 288 -5.78 17.13 5.86
CA LEU A 288 -6.64 15.96 5.77
C LEU A 288 -6.56 15.07 7.01
N VAL A 289 -5.38 14.82 7.57
CA VAL A 289 -5.25 14.00 8.79
C VAL A 289 -5.94 14.67 9.97
N TYR A 290 -5.77 15.99 10.13
CA TYR A 290 -6.46 16.75 11.17
C TYR A 290 -7.98 16.74 10.98
N PHE A 291 -8.47 16.92 9.75
CA PHE A 291 -9.89 16.82 9.44
C PHE A 291 -10.47 15.48 9.86
N LEU A 292 -9.87 14.38 9.39
CA LEU A 292 -10.32 13.02 9.70
C LEU A 292 -10.28 12.73 11.20
N LYS A 293 -9.13 12.96 11.84
CA LYS A 293 -8.87 12.48 13.20
C LYS A 293 -9.39 13.40 14.29
N SER A 294 -9.38 14.71 14.07
CA SER A 294 -9.69 15.70 15.10
C SER A 294 -11.05 16.36 14.90
N ILE A 295 -11.46 16.63 13.66
CA ILE A 295 -12.75 17.27 13.37
C ILE A 295 -13.87 16.23 13.36
N ILE A 296 -13.82 15.25 12.44
CA ILE A 296 -14.89 14.23 12.35
C ILE A 296 -14.66 13.04 13.28
N ARG A 297 -13.42 12.86 13.75
CA ARG A 297 -12.99 11.82 14.70
C ARG A 297 -13.17 10.40 14.17
N GLU A 298 -12.90 10.22 12.88
CA GLU A 298 -12.93 8.95 12.20
C GLU A 298 -11.51 8.51 11.83
N ASN A 299 -11.19 7.25 12.10
CA ASN A 299 -9.92 6.63 11.75
C ASN A 299 -10.07 5.42 10.83
N PHE A 300 -11.30 5.00 10.55
CA PHE A 300 -11.63 3.96 9.60
C PHE A 300 -12.62 4.55 8.60
N ILE A 301 -12.13 4.83 7.40
CA ILE A 301 -12.90 5.44 6.33
C ILE A 301 -13.21 4.37 5.31
N ASP A 302 -14.50 4.16 5.09
CA ASP A 302 -14.97 3.16 4.16
C ASP A 302 -14.76 3.63 2.73
N ASP A 303 -15.15 4.86 2.38
CA ASP A 303 -14.93 5.43 1.06
C ASP A 303 -14.59 6.93 1.10
N LEU A 304 -13.55 7.31 0.35
CA LEU A 304 -13.07 8.69 0.23
C LEU A 304 -13.11 9.14 -1.23
N TRP A 305 -13.92 10.15 -1.53
CA TRP A 305 -14.09 10.71 -2.86
C TRP A 305 -13.34 12.03 -2.94
N MET A 306 -12.30 12.12 -3.78
CA MET A 306 -11.43 13.28 -3.89
C MET A 306 -11.53 13.94 -5.26
N ASP A 307 -12.09 15.13 -5.25
CA ASP A 307 -12.10 16.08 -6.36
C ASP A 307 -11.67 17.46 -5.80
N ALA A 308 -10.36 17.65 -5.65
CA ALA A 308 -9.81 18.77 -4.90
C ALA A 308 -9.17 19.86 -5.80
N GLU A 309 -9.55 19.89 -7.07
CA GLU A 309 -9.16 20.91 -8.05
C GLU A 309 -7.63 21.16 -8.10
N GLY A 310 -6.84 20.09 -8.01
CA GLY A 310 -5.38 20.08 -8.04
C GLY A 310 -4.71 19.85 -6.68
N ALA A 311 -5.42 20.00 -5.56
CA ALA A 311 -4.83 19.73 -4.24
C ALA A 311 -4.59 18.23 -3.99
N GLU A 312 -5.19 17.35 -4.80
CA GLU A 312 -5.00 15.89 -4.69
C GLU A 312 -3.54 15.45 -4.91
N TYR A 313 -2.75 16.20 -5.67
CA TYR A 313 -1.34 15.88 -5.92
C TYR A 313 -0.50 15.87 -4.65
N ASP A 314 -0.77 16.80 -3.73
CA ASP A 314 -0.08 16.86 -2.44
C ASP A 314 -0.59 15.81 -1.45
N LEU A 315 -1.79 15.27 -1.69
CA LEU A 315 -2.41 14.20 -0.89
C LEU A 315 -1.96 12.80 -1.32
N MET A 316 -1.50 12.61 -2.55
CA MET A 316 -1.04 11.31 -3.06
C MET A 316 -0.08 10.55 -2.11
N PRO A 317 0.93 11.18 -1.47
CA PRO A 317 1.81 10.47 -0.55
C PRO A 317 1.16 9.93 0.73
N TYR A 318 -0.02 10.43 1.11
CA TYR A 318 -0.72 9.98 2.32
C TYR A 318 -1.10 8.50 2.24
N PHE A 319 -1.31 7.97 1.02
CA PHE A 319 -1.75 6.60 0.76
C PHE A 319 -0.63 5.56 0.73
N TYR A 320 0.64 5.97 0.77
CA TYR A 320 1.78 5.06 0.75
C TYR A 320 1.87 4.22 2.04
N ASN A 321 2.54 3.07 1.96
CA ASN A 321 2.98 2.37 3.15
C ASN A 321 3.94 3.25 3.95
N GLY A 322 3.65 3.44 5.24
CA GLY A 322 4.36 4.37 6.12
C GLY A 322 4.04 5.86 5.88
N GLY A 323 3.07 6.16 5.01
CA GLY A 323 2.61 7.51 4.73
C GLY A 323 1.83 8.14 5.89
N GLN A 324 1.31 9.35 5.66
CA GLN A 324 0.65 10.15 6.69
C GLN A 324 -0.58 9.46 7.29
N PHE A 325 -1.36 8.71 6.50
CA PHE A 325 -2.48 7.95 7.07
C PHE A 325 -2.00 6.86 8.03
N ASP A 326 -0.96 6.11 7.68
CA ASP A 326 -0.38 5.08 8.56
C ASP A 326 0.17 5.70 9.85
N GLN A 327 0.91 6.79 9.74
CA GLN A 327 1.46 7.51 10.89
C GLN A 327 0.35 8.03 11.81
N ALA A 328 -0.80 8.40 11.24
CA ALA A 328 -1.97 8.84 11.97
C ALA A 328 -2.85 7.70 12.50
N GLY A 329 -2.62 6.45 12.08
CA GLY A 329 -3.48 5.30 12.38
C GLY A 329 -4.83 5.36 11.67
N ILE A 330 -4.88 5.94 10.47
CA ILE A 330 -6.07 6.07 9.63
C ILE A 330 -6.03 4.98 8.55
N THR A 331 -7.16 4.30 8.38
CA THR A 331 -7.37 3.30 7.33
C THR A 331 -8.38 3.82 6.32
N ILE A 332 -8.03 3.76 5.03
CA ILE A 332 -8.94 4.02 3.92
C ILE A 332 -9.17 2.70 3.17
N CYS A 333 -10.42 2.23 3.08
CA CYS A 333 -10.74 0.97 2.42
C CYS A 333 -10.89 1.10 0.90
N GLN A 334 -11.55 2.14 0.44
CA GLN A 334 -11.65 2.48 -0.97
C GLN A 334 -11.59 4.00 -1.13
N PHE A 335 -11.15 4.44 -2.30
CA PHE A 335 -11.19 5.85 -2.64
C PHE A 335 -11.30 6.09 -4.15
N ASN A 336 -11.92 7.20 -4.50
CA ASN A 336 -11.94 7.75 -5.85
C ASN A 336 -11.03 8.96 -5.87
N MET A 337 -10.23 9.09 -6.92
CA MET A 337 -9.37 10.24 -7.12
C MET A 337 -9.51 10.77 -8.54
N GLU A 338 -9.83 12.05 -8.65
CA GLU A 338 -9.66 12.83 -9.87
C GLU A 338 -8.33 13.59 -9.82
N ALA A 339 -7.33 13.09 -10.55
CA ALA A 339 -6.11 13.84 -10.81
C ALA A 339 -6.37 14.85 -11.93
N HIS A 340 -6.35 16.14 -11.58
CA HIS A 340 -6.68 17.24 -12.47
C HIS A 340 -5.68 17.38 -13.62
N ASN A 341 -6.07 18.08 -14.68
CA ASN A 341 -5.23 18.29 -15.86
C ASN A 341 -3.80 18.70 -15.48
N ALA A 342 -2.83 17.85 -15.82
CA ALA A 342 -1.49 17.89 -15.24
C ALA A 342 -0.48 18.66 -16.09
N ASP A 343 0.27 19.56 -15.46
CA ASP A 343 1.54 20.05 -16.00
C ASP A 343 2.67 18.99 -15.86
N SER A 344 3.90 19.34 -16.24
CA SER A 344 5.04 18.40 -16.16
C SER A 344 5.34 17.94 -14.73
N THR A 345 5.16 18.81 -13.74
CA THR A 345 5.44 18.52 -12.33
C THR A 345 4.36 17.60 -11.76
N MET A 346 3.09 17.91 -12.04
CA MET A 346 1.94 17.10 -11.67
C MET A 346 2.00 15.70 -12.29
N LYS A 347 2.41 15.60 -13.56
CA LYS A 347 2.66 14.29 -14.21
C LYS A 347 3.75 13.50 -13.49
N ALA A 348 4.84 14.15 -13.06
CA ALA A 348 5.89 13.49 -12.31
C ALA A 348 5.40 13.00 -10.93
N THR A 349 4.56 13.79 -10.25
CA THR A 349 3.92 13.39 -8.98
C THR A 349 2.98 12.21 -9.18
N PHE A 350 2.08 12.27 -10.17
CA PHE A 350 1.18 11.17 -10.52
C PHE A 350 1.96 9.91 -10.90
N HIS A 351 3.01 10.05 -11.70
CA HIS A 351 3.89 8.95 -12.07
C HIS A 351 4.49 8.28 -10.83
N LYS A 352 5.10 9.06 -9.94
CA LYS A 352 5.65 8.56 -8.67
C LYS A 352 4.58 7.86 -7.82
N PHE A 353 3.38 8.43 -7.77
CA PHE A 353 2.25 7.86 -7.05
C PHE A 353 1.86 6.48 -7.58
N ILE A 354 1.66 6.34 -8.89
CA ILE A 354 1.31 5.06 -9.51
C ILE A 354 2.40 4.01 -9.26
N VAL A 355 3.68 4.36 -9.47
CA VAL A 355 4.79 3.45 -9.21
C VAL A 355 4.77 3.00 -7.76
N ARG A 356 4.61 3.95 -6.82
CA ARG A 356 4.65 3.63 -5.41
C ARG A 356 3.48 2.78 -4.96
N ILE A 357 2.28 3.01 -5.48
CA ILE A 357 1.11 2.16 -5.22
C ILE A 357 1.35 0.71 -5.68
N LEU A 358 1.96 0.53 -6.86
CA LEU A 358 2.30 -0.80 -7.39
C LEU A 358 3.41 -1.50 -6.59
N GLU A 359 4.41 -0.76 -6.09
CA GLU A 359 5.45 -1.29 -5.21
C GLU A 359 4.89 -1.67 -3.83
N ASP A 360 4.02 -0.83 -3.28
CA ASP A 360 3.47 -1.01 -1.94
C ASP A 360 2.48 -2.17 -1.89
N GLY A 361 1.82 -2.49 -3.00
CA GLY A 361 0.90 -3.63 -3.12
C GLY A 361 -0.32 -3.56 -2.20
N ARG A 362 -0.59 -2.39 -1.62
CA ARG A 362 -1.70 -2.14 -0.70
C ARG A 362 -3.02 -1.96 -1.44
N TYR A 363 -2.99 -1.17 -2.51
CA TYR A 363 -4.18 -0.82 -3.29
C TYR A 363 -4.08 -1.42 -4.68
N ALA A 364 -5.18 -2.01 -5.16
CA ALA A 364 -5.40 -2.18 -6.58
C ALA A 364 -6.28 -1.04 -7.11
N PHE A 365 -6.11 -0.65 -8.36
CA PHE A 365 -6.88 0.41 -8.99
C PHE A 365 -7.52 0.01 -10.31
N PHE A 366 -8.68 0.61 -10.59
CA PHE A 366 -9.67 0.11 -11.53
C PHE A 366 -10.39 1.24 -12.28
N ARG A 367 -11.22 0.86 -13.26
CA ARG A 367 -12.15 1.74 -13.99
C ARG A 367 -11.52 3.08 -14.45
N PRO A 368 -10.42 3.05 -15.21
CA PRO A 368 -9.71 4.26 -15.58
C PRO A 368 -10.55 5.09 -16.55
N VAL A 369 -10.74 6.36 -16.23
CA VAL A 369 -11.32 7.36 -17.14
C VAL A 369 -10.24 8.38 -17.44
N LYS A 370 -9.81 8.42 -18.71
CA LYS A 370 -8.78 9.35 -19.17
C LYS A 370 -9.37 10.38 -20.14
N GLY A 371 -9.45 11.62 -19.68
CA GLY A 371 -9.71 12.83 -20.48
C GLY A 371 -8.58 13.85 -20.29
N ALA A 372 -8.92 15.12 -20.11
CA ALA A 372 -7.97 16.11 -19.60
C ALA A 372 -7.50 15.70 -18.18
N HIS A 373 -8.46 15.37 -17.32
CA HIS A 373 -8.27 14.80 -16.00
C HIS A 373 -8.07 13.27 -16.07
N TYR A 374 -7.65 12.68 -14.96
CA TYR A 374 -7.48 11.24 -14.80
C TYR A 374 -8.27 10.78 -13.58
N ARG A 375 -9.30 9.95 -13.79
CA ARG A 375 -10.07 9.36 -12.69
C ARG A 375 -9.74 7.90 -12.49
N LEU A 376 -9.51 7.52 -11.24
CA LEU A 376 -9.19 6.15 -10.82
C LEU A 376 -9.91 5.82 -9.51
N TYR A 377 -10.38 4.58 -9.41
CA TYR A 377 -10.91 3.99 -8.20
C TYR A 377 -9.90 3.01 -7.60
N PHE A 378 -9.68 3.07 -6.29
CA PHE A 378 -8.69 2.29 -5.56
C PHE A 378 -9.37 1.49 -4.45
N LEU A 379 -8.93 0.24 -4.26
CA LEU A 379 -9.45 -0.68 -3.24
C LEU A 379 -8.30 -1.28 -2.44
N ASN A 380 -8.43 -1.32 -1.12
CA ASN A 380 -7.41 -1.79 -0.18
C ASN A 380 -7.44 -3.31 -0.03
N PHE A 381 -6.38 -3.97 -0.50
CA PHE A 381 -6.19 -5.43 -0.41
C PHE A 381 -5.33 -5.86 0.78
N ALA A 382 -4.79 -4.91 1.55
CA ALA A 382 -3.89 -5.20 2.66
C ALA A 382 -4.59 -5.16 4.03
N HIS A 383 -5.52 -4.22 4.26
CA HIS A 383 -6.13 -4.07 5.57
C HIS A 383 -7.19 -5.17 5.82
N PRO A 384 -7.08 -5.98 6.90
CA PRO A 384 -7.95 -7.14 7.12
C PRO A 384 -9.44 -6.80 7.12
N LYS A 385 -9.84 -5.70 7.77
CA LYS A 385 -11.24 -5.30 7.83
C LYS A 385 -11.78 -4.85 6.47
N CYS A 386 -10.95 -4.21 5.63
CA CYS A 386 -11.36 -3.79 4.29
C CYS A 386 -11.55 -5.01 3.39
N VAL A 387 -10.61 -5.97 3.45
CA VAL A 387 -10.69 -7.22 2.70
C VAL A 387 -11.93 -8.03 3.09
N GLU A 388 -12.21 -8.17 4.38
CA GLU A 388 -13.40 -8.90 4.84
C GLU A 388 -14.69 -8.21 4.34
N LYS A 389 -14.84 -6.91 4.64
CA LYS A 389 -16.07 -6.13 4.40
C LYS A 389 -16.36 -5.92 2.91
N TYR A 390 -15.33 -5.66 2.08
CA TYR A 390 -15.52 -5.24 0.68
C TYR A 390 -15.13 -6.26 -0.37
N ILE A 391 -14.43 -7.34 0.00
CA ILE A 391 -13.95 -8.34 -0.98
C ILE A 391 -14.50 -9.73 -0.66
N ILE A 392 -14.31 -10.21 0.57
CA ILE A 392 -14.66 -11.60 0.91
C ILE A 392 -16.16 -11.78 1.02
N GLN A 393 -16.84 -10.90 1.77
CA GLN A 393 -18.30 -11.00 1.98
C GLN A 393 -19.05 -10.83 0.65
N THR A 394 -18.65 -9.83 -0.13
CA THR A 394 -19.30 -9.47 -1.41
C THR A 394 -19.09 -10.50 -2.53
N ILE A 395 -17.96 -11.21 -2.56
CA ILE A 395 -17.74 -12.30 -3.53
C ILE A 395 -18.48 -13.58 -3.14
N LYS A 396 -18.61 -13.90 -1.84
CA LYS A 396 -19.25 -15.14 -1.38
C LYS A 396 -20.72 -15.23 -1.77
N GLU A 397 -21.45 -14.13 -1.70
CA GLU A 397 -22.88 -14.12 -2.03
C GLU A 397 -23.14 -14.37 -3.52
N LYS A 398 -22.23 -13.96 -4.41
CA LYS A 398 -22.34 -14.26 -5.84
C LYS A 398 -22.08 -15.73 -6.20
N GLU A 399 -21.47 -16.50 -5.30
CA GLU A 399 -21.21 -17.93 -5.48
C GLU A 399 -22.37 -18.80 -4.94
N GLN A 400 -23.40 -18.20 -4.30
CA GLN A 400 -24.65 -18.84 -3.85
C GLN A 400 -25.78 -18.51 -4.81
#